data_AF-A0AAN6MJS7-F1
#
_entry.id   AF-A0AAN6MJS7-F1
#
_cell.length_a   1.000
_cell.length_b   1.000
_cell.length_c   1.000
_cell.angle_alpha   90.00
_cell.angle_beta   90.00
_cell.angle_gamma   90.00
#
_symmetry.space_group_name_H-M   'P 1'
#
loop_
_entity.id
_entity.type
_entity.pdbx_description
1 polymer ?
#
loop_
_entity_poly.entity_id
_entity_poly.type
_entity_poly.pdbx_seq_one_letter_code
_entity_poly.pdbx_strand_id
1 'polypeptide(L)'
;MGGKVWSREEEEFFWTKMVPHSPKRLGDDLQNEEQTWDWICEQMTHGMGDKARRTYTYLCVFEHYFQNAYLGRFSPKVGKLHLKYYHDEQAKKKAKEQLIKTETAAPDSDGTANNASAAGTSETQIKLEPEGAEGNPIELFTTPKKMASPTRVRLEVPIFGPTTGALAFSLGASRLELNRAGSYAQGGTTPTLPELTALLASLTDHHHHRPTIHVMIRPRGAPDTGPDFVYSPSEMADMAASIASFATSGLLDASKGDGFVFGALALTEDGGVRLDGAGNGMLVDAAREAGGFGCVLHRAADELFADALLPGEVMEEVVA
;
A
#
# COMPACT_ATOMS: atom_id res chain seq x y z
N MET A 1 10.99 4.81 -24.96
CA MET A 1 11.40 3.66 -24.12
C MET A 1 12.05 4.16 -22.84
N GLY A 2 11.33 4.11 -21.72
CA GLY A 2 11.86 4.46 -20.42
C GLY A 2 12.72 3.38 -19.82
N GLY A 3 13.94 3.72 -19.41
CA GLY A 3 14.85 2.73 -18.83
C GLY A 3 14.34 2.21 -17.50
N LYS A 4 14.46 0.88 -17.28
CA LYS A 4 14.14 0.18 -16.02
C LYS A 4 14.80 0.79 -14.77
N VAL A 5 15.80 1.67 -14.93
CA VAL A 5 16.60 2.28 -13.87
C VAL A 5 16.57 3.80 -13.97
N TRP A 6 16.47 4.48 -12.82
CA TRP A 6 16.58 5.93 -12.70
C TRP A 6 17.95 6.43 -13.20
N SER A 7 17.94 7.42 -14.09
CA SER A 7 19.17 8.04 -14.60
C SER A 7 19.81 8.90 -13.51
N ARG A 8 21.08 9.25 -13.70
CA ARG A 8 21.77 10.12 -12.75
C ARG A 8 21.10 11.49 -12.63
N GLU A 9 20.59 12.02 -13.73
CA GLU A 9 19.87 13.29 -13.78
C GLU A 9 18.53 13.21 -13.04
N GLU A 10 17.80 12.09 -13.19
CA GLU A 10 16.56 11.83 -12.43
C GLU A 10 16.85 11.77 -10.93
N GLU A 11 17.93 11.10 -10.52
CA GLU A 11 18.36 11.02 -9.12
C GLU A 11 18.74 12.38 -8.56
N GLU A 12 19.59 13.13 -9.28
CA GLU A 12 20.04 14.45 -8.86
C GLU A 12 18.85 15.40 -8.72
N PHE A 13 17.93 15.42 -9.67
CA PHE A 13 16.75 16.27 -9.60
C PHE A 13 15.82 15.86 -8.44
N PHE A 14 15.51 14.56 -8.32
CA PHE A 14 14.65 14.06 -7.26
C PHE A 14 15.19 14.36 -5.86
N TRP A 15 16.41 13.93 -5.55
CA TRP A 15 16.94 14.03 -4.20
C TRP A 15 17.36 15.44 -3.79
N THR A 16 17.77 16.28 -4.74
CA THR A 16 18.28 17.63 -4.40
C THR A 16 17.24 18.72 -4.56
N LYS A 17 16.22 18.51 -5.41
CA LYS A 17 15.20 19.52 -5.68
C LYS A 17 13.82 19.12 -5.17
N MET A 18 13.46 17.84 -5.17
CA MET A 18 12.09 17.42 -4.86
C MET A 18 11.92 16.92 -3.42
N VAL A 19 12.73 15.94 -2.98
CA VAL A 19 12.64 15.38 -1.62
C VAL A 19 12.76 16.47 -0.52
N PRO A 20 13.54 17.55 -0.68
CA PRO A 20 13.55 18.66 0.27
C PRO A 20 12.21 19.38 0.47
N HIS A 21 11.25 19.24 -0.44
CA HIS A 21 9.89 19.76 -0.28
C HIS A 21 8.90 18.69 0.22
N SER A 22 9.30 17.43 0.29
CA SER A 22 8.40 16.33 0.65
C SER A 22 7.94 16.38 2.11
N PRO A 23 6.94 15.55 2.48
CA PRO A 23 6.59 15.31 3.89
C PRO A 23 7.73 14.66 4.70
N LYS A 24 8.82 14.26 4.02
CA LYS A 24 10.02 13.62 4.58
C LYS A 24 11.21 14.57 4.67
N ARG A 25 11.05 15.88 4.41
CA ARG A 25 12.13 16.88 4.49
C ARG A 25 12.81 16.89 5.86
N LEU A 26 14.12 17.16 5.89
CA LEU A 26 14.95 17.07 7.09
C LEU A 26 15.93 18.23 7.20
N GLY A 27 16.32 18.60 8.42
CA GLY A 27 17.35 19.63 8.65
C GLY A 27 17.02 20.93 7.92
N ASP A 28 17.96 21.47 7.14
CA ASP A 28 17.78 22.71 6.39
C ASP A 28 16.63 22.65 5.37
N ASP A 29 16.22 21.46 4.93
CA ASP A 29 15.11 21.29 4.00
C ASP A 29 13.76 21.70 4.63
N LEU A 30 13.67 21.77 5.97
CA LEU A 30 12.47 22.23 6.68
C LEU A 30 12.13 23.70 6.41
N GLN A 31 13.05 24.47 5.84
CA GLN A 31 12.80 25.84 5.38
C GLN A 31 11.94 25.88 4.12
N ASN A 32 11.90 24.79 3.36
CA ASN A 32 11.04 24.66 2.20
C ASN A 32 9.59 24.41 2.64
N GLU A 33 8.65 24.93 1.86
CA GLU A 33 7.23 24.59 2.03
C GLU A 33 7.02 23.09 1.83
N GLU A 34 6.26 22.46 2.74
CA GLU A 34 5.84 21.07 2.60
C GLU A 34 4.89 20.93 1.42
N GLN A 35 5.21 19.99 0.54
CA GLN A 35 4.43 19.66 -0.62
C GLN A 35 4.07 18.17 -0.61
N THR A 36 2.99 17.84 -1.30
CA THR A 36 2.53 16.46 -1.43
C THR A 36 3.41 15.66 -2.41
N TRP A 37 3.31 14.33 -2.37
CA TRP A 37 3.96 13.49 -3.37
C TRP A 37 3.39 13.67 -4.78
N ASP A 38 2.10 14.05 -4.90
CA ASP A 38 1.50 14.42 -6.19
C ASP A 38 2.17 15.66 -6.77
N TRP A 39 2.41 16.68 -5.94
CA TRP A 39 3.17 17.86 -6.35
C TRP A 39 4.58 17.48 -6.81
N ILE A 40 5.28 16.61 -6.06
CA ILE A 40 6.60 16.11 -6.46
C ILE A 40 6.56 15.42 -7.82
N CYS A 41 5.52 14.61 -8.07
CA CYS A 41 5.31 13.94 -9.34
C CYS A 41 5.12 14.94 -10.50
N GLU A 42 4.27 15.96 -10.30
CA GLU A 42 4.09 17.04 -11.27
C GLU A 42 5.37 17.81 -11.55
N GLN A 43 6.16 18.09 -10.51
CA GLN A 43 7.42 18.81 -10.65
C GLN A 43 8.54 17.96 -11.28
N MET A 44 8.58 16.65 -11.01
CA MET A 44 9.45 15.71 -11.73
C MET A 44 9.11 15.72 -13.23
N THR A 45 7.81 15.66 -13.56
CA THR A 45 7.34 15.66 -14.95
C THR A 45 7.70 16.96 -15.66
N HIS A 46 7.40 18.11 -15.07
CA HIS A 46 7.75 19.42 -15.64
C HIS A 46 9.26 19.66 -15.69
N GLY A 47 9.97 19.35 -14.61
CA GLY A 47 11.40 19.64 -14.47
C GLY A 47 12.29 18.77 -15.36
N MET A 48 11.88 17.52 -15.60
CA MET A 48 12.61 16.64 -16.52
C MET A 48 12.28 16.96 -17.99
N GLY A 49 11.06 17.38 -18.31
CA GLY A 49 10.67 17.80 -19.66
C GLY A 49 11.07 16.78 -20.73
N ASP A 50 11.77 17.22 -21.78
CA ASP A 50 12.25 16.36 -22.87
C ASP A 50 13.26 15.27 -22.43
N LYS A 51 13.84 15.44 -21.23
CA LYS A 51 14.74 14.45 -20.63
C LYS A 51 14.00 13.42 -19.79
N ALA A 52 12.67 13.56 -19.63
CA ALA A 52 11.86 12.59 -18.93
C ALA A 52 11.96 11.24 -19.65
N ARG A 53 12.51 10.26 -18.94
CA ARG A 53 12.61 8.89 -19.48
C ARG A 53 11.33 8.12 -19.23
N ARG A 54 10.47 8.59 -18.33
CA ARG A 54 9.23 7.93 -17.91
C ARG A 54 8.17 8.96 -17.59
N THR A 55 6.91 8.53 -17.57
CA THR A 55 5.85 9.26 -16.89
C THR A 55 6.05 9.08 -15.40
N TYR A 56 6.31 10.17 -14.68
CA TYR A 56 6.39 10.13 -13.22
C TYR A 56 4.95 10.06 -12.69
N THR A 57 4.73 9.13 -11.77
CA THR A 57 3.46 8.97 -11.04
C THR A 57 3.75 9.07 -9.55
N TYR A 58 2.72 9.33 -8.75
CA TYR A 58 2.80 9.28 -7.28
C TYR A 58 3.52 8.01 -6.81
N LEU A 59 3.09 6.85 -7.32
CA LEU A 59 3.64 5.56 -6.91
C LEU A 59 5.12 5.44 -7.29
N CYS A 60 5.50 5.90 -8.49
CA CYS A 60 6.88 5.86 -8.96
C CYS A 60 7.82 6.67 -8.06
N VAL A 61 7.46 7.92 -7.72
CA VAL A 61 8.32 8.79 -6.91
C VAL A 61 8.34 8.37 -5.44
N PHE A 62 7.20 7.92 -4.92
CA PHE A 62 7.10 7.44 -3.54
C PHE A 62 7.85 6.13 -3.34
N GLU A 63 7.66 5.15 -4.24
CA GLU A 63 8.38 3.89 -4.18
C GLU A 63 9.89 4.11 -4.28
N HIS A 64 10.33 5.00 -5.18
CA HIS A 64 11.75 5.33 -5.30
C HIS A 64 12.35 5.86 -4.00
N TYR A 65 11.66 6.79 -3.32
CA TYR A 65 12.05 7.23 -1.98
C TYR A 65 12.09 6.04 -1.00
N PHE A 66 11.02 5.24 -0.96
CA PHE A 66 10.88 4.15 0.00
C PHE A 66 11.97 3.08 -0.15
N GLN A 67 12.30 2.67 -1.38
CA GLN A 67 13.37 1.70 -1.64
C GLN A 67 14.72 2.24 -1.14
N ASN A 68 15.06 3.48 -1.47
CA ASN A 68 16.37 4.06 -1.15
C ASN A 68 16.50 4.47 0.32
N ALA A 69 15.53 5.20 0.86
CA ALA A 69 15.61 5.79 2.20
C ALA A 69 15.08 4.86 3.30
N TYR A 70 14.03 4.07 3.05
CA TYR A 70 13.44 3.23 4.10
C TYR A 70 13.94 1.79 4.07
N LEU A 71 14.05 1.17 2.90
CA LEU A 71 14.47 -0.24 2.77
C LEU A 71 15.98 -0.44 2.62
N GLY A 72 16.74 0.61 2.31
CA GLY A 72 18.18 0.52 2.04
C GLY A 72 18.52 -0.19 0.72
N ARG A 73 17.57 -0.26 -0.21
CA ARG A 73 17.72 -0.83 -1.56
C ARG A 73 18.04 0.28 -2.54
N PHE A 74 19.31 0.63 -2.61
CA PHE A 74 19.73 1.83 -3.32
C PHE A 74 19.70 1.67 -4.83
N SER A 75 19.23 2.70 -5.50
CA SER A 75 19.36 2.79 -6.96
C SER A 75 20.84 2.82 -7.36
N PRO A 76 21.23 2.15 -8.46
CA PRO A 76 22.63 2.12 -8.90
C PRO A 76 23.24 3.50 -9.21
N LYS A 77 22.40 4.53 -9.43
CA LYS A 77 22.83 5.87 -9.85
C LYS A 77 22.69 6.95 -8.78
N VAL A 78 22.16 6.62 -7.60
CA VAL A 78 21.86 7.60 -6.54
C VAL A 78 23.12 8.16 -5.85
N GLY A 79 24.24 7.43 -5.89
CA GLY A 79 25.45 7.80 -5.16
C GLY A 79 25.20 7.99 -3.66
N LYS A 80 25.39 9.21 -3.15
CA LYS A 80 25.25 9.55 -1.72
C LYS A 80 24.01 10.39 -1.41
N LEU A 81 23.18 10.71 -2.40
CA LEU A 81 22.11 11.71 -2.26
C LEU A 81 21.02 11.30 -1.27
N HIS A 82 20.73 10.00 -1.16
CA HIS A 82 19.73 9.44 -0.26
C HIS A 82 20.20 9.29 1.19
N LEU A 83 21.51 9.35 1.47
CA LEU A 83 22.07 8.89 2.75
C LEU A 83 21.51 9.64 3.96
N LYS A 84 21.28 10.95 3.82
CA LYS A 84 20.68 11.78 4.87
C LYS A 84 19.31 11.24 5.30
N TYR A 85 18.44 10.98 4.33
CA TYR A 85 17.10 10.44 4.55
C TYR A 85 17.14 8.99 5.02
N TYR A 86 18.05 8.18 4.47
CA TYR A 86 18.25 6.81 4.91
C TYR A 86 18.63 6.74 6.40
N HIS A 87 19.64 7.50 6.83
CA HIS A 87 20.06 7.49 8.22
C HIS A 87 18.96 7.94 9.19
N ASP A 88 18.14 8.91 8.79
CA ASP A 88 16.99 9.36 9.58
C ASP A 88 15.91 8.28 9.71
N GLU A 89 15.53 7.61 8.61
CA GLU A 89 14.57 6.50 8.66
C GLU A 89 15.09 5.33 9.53
N GLN A 90 16.38 5.01 9.44
CA GLN A 90 17.02 4.00 10.29
C GLN A 90 17.02 4.41 11.77
N ALA A 91 17.26 5.69 12.07
CA ALA A 91 17.22 6.21 13.43
C ALA A 91 15.80 6.16 14.01
N LYS A 92 14.79 6.57 13.23
CA LYS A 92 13.37 6.48 13.60
C LYS A 92 12.94 5.03 13.86
N LYS A 93 13.38 4.09 13.02
CA LYS A 93 13.11 2.66 13.21
C LYS A 93 13.72 2.15 14.52
N LYS A 94 14.99 2.47 14.78
CA LYS A 94 15.68 2.09 16.01
C LYS A 94 15.01 2.70 17.26
N ALA A 95 14.63 3.97 17.21
CA ALA A 95 13.94 4.64 18.30
C ALA A 95 12.57 3.98 18.60
N LYS A 96 11.81 3.64 17.55
CA LYS A 96 10.53 2.92 17.68
C LYS A 96 10.73 1.52 18.28
N GLU A 97 11.73 0.78 17.83
CA GLU A 97 12.07 -0.53 18.39
C GLU A 97 12.48 -0.45 19.87
N GLN A 98 13.18 0.61 20.27
CA GLN A 98 13.54 0.85 21.67
C GLN A 98 12.32 1.19 22.51
N LEU A 99 11.42 2.05 22.02
CA LEU A 99 10.17 2.39 22.71
C LEU A 99 9.34 1.14 22.99
N ILE A 100 9.15 0.28 21.97
CA ILE A 100 8.41 -0.97 22.09
C ILE A 100 9.06 -1.89 23.13
N LYS A 101 10.39 -2.00 23.15
CA LYS A 101 11.12 -2.80 24.15
C LYS A 101 11.00 -2.26 25.57
N THR A 102 10.95 -0.95 25.75
CA THR A 102 10.79 -0.34 27.07
C THR A 102 9.35 -0.50 27.59
N GLU A 103 8.34 -0.39 26.72
CA GLU A 103 6.94 -0.63 27.08
C GLU A 103 6.66 -2.10 27.41
N THR A 104 7.35 -3.04 26.76
CA THR A 104 7.23 -4.48 27.05
C THR A 104 8.09 -4.97 28.21
N ALA A 105 9.00 -4.15 28.75
CA ALA A 105 9.91 -4.52 29.84
C ALA A 105 9.51 -3.93 31.22
N ALA A 106 8.38 -3.23 31.34
CA ALA A 106 7.86 -2.83 32.66
C ALA A 106 7.32 -4.07 33.40
N PRO A 107 7.89 -4.47 34.56
CA PRO A 107 7.37 -5.60 35.31
C PRO A 107 6.22 -5.17 36.23
N ASP A 108 5.19 -6.01 36.26
CA ASP A 108 4.25 -6.10 37.38
C ASP A 108 5.02 -6.17 38.70
N SER A 109 4.78 -5.20 39.58
CA SER A 109 4.90 -5.40 41.01
C SER A 109 3.53 -5.19 41.61
N ASP A 110 2.86 -6.32 41.84
CA ASP A 110 1.62 -6.42 42.59
C ASP A 110 1.91 -6.38 44.10
N GLY A 111 1.02 -5.80 44.91
CA GLY A 111 1.13 -5.89 46.37
C GLY A 111 0.46 -4.83 47.25
N THR A 112 -0.88 -4.78 47.23
CA THR A 112 -1.79 -4.69 48.40
C THR A 112 -1.82 -3.45 49.35
N ALA A 113 -2.96 -2.74 49.26
CA ALA A 113 -3.83 -2.06 50.26
C ALA A 113 -3.29 -1.53 51.62
N ASN A 114 -3.67 -0.27 51.95
CA ASN A 114 -4.57 -0.01 53.09
C ASN A 114 -5.22 1.39 53.10
N ASN A 115 -6.46 1.39 53.59
CA ASN A 115 -7.43 2.47 53.82
C ASN A 115 -6.93 3.66 54.67
N ALA A 116 -7.40 4.88 54.40
CA ALA A 116 -8.45 5.57 55.19
C ALA A 116 -8.46 7.12 55.06
N SER A 117 -9.66 7.67 54.78
CA SER A 117 -10.19 8.98 55.21
C SER A 117 -9.53 10.25 54.63
N ALA A 118 -10.17 11.40 54.44
CA ALA A 118 -11.54 11.89 54.43
C ALA A 118 -11.46 13.37 53.97
N ALA A 119 -12.62 13.95 53.63
CA ALA A 119 -12.87 15.37 53.30
C ALA A 119 -12.37 15.79 51.90
N GLY A 120 -13.19 16.37 51.01
CA GLY A 120 -14.35 17.23 51.22
C GLY A 120 -14.09 18.55 50.49
N THR A 121 -15.13 19.10 49.84
CA THR A 121 -15.21 20.41 49.16
C THR A 121 -14.56 20.47 47.77
N SER A 122 -15.07 21.16 46.77
CA SER A 122 -16.38 21.82 46.54
C SER A 122 -16.48 22.10 45.04
N GLU A 123 -17.69 22.05 44.53
CA GLU A 123 -18.09 22.62 43.24
C GLU A 123 -17.81 24.12 43.20
N THR A 124 -17.38 24.66 42.05
CA THR A 124 -17.77 26.02 41.67
C THR A 124 -17.86 26.17 40.15
N GLN A 125 -19.10 26.06 39.66
CA GLN A 125 -19.58 26.66 38.41
C GLN A 125 -19.43 28.19 38.50
N ILE A 126 -18.89 28.83 37.45
CA ILE A 126 -19.10 30.26 37.23
C ILE A 126 -19.83 30.42 35.90
N LYS A 127 -21.08 30.87 36.04
CA LYS A 127 -21.99 31.35 35.00
C LYS A 127 -21.92 32.88 35.01
N LEU A 128 -21.62 33.49 33.88
CA LEU A 128 -21.85 34.92 33.64
C LEU A 128 -22.38 35.11 32.22
N GLU A 129 -23.61 35.60 32.14
CA GLU A 129 -24.24 36.27 30.99
C GLU A 129 -24.81 37.61 31.51
N PRO A 130 -25.35 38.50 30.65
CA PRO A 130 -24.69 39.19 29.53
C PRO A 130 -24.93 40.72 29.66
N GLU A 131 -24.17 41.56 28.95
CA GLU A 131 -24.64 42.91 28.61
C GLU A 131 -24.26 43.26 27.18
N GLY A 132 -25.23 43.87 26.49
CA GLY A 132 -25.25 44.08 25.06
C GLY A 132 -24.59 45.39 24.63
N ALA A 133 -24.14 45.39 23.38
CA ALA A 133 -24.05 46.60 22.58
C ALA A 133 -24.28 46.20 21.11
N GLU A 134 -25.24 46.87 20.52
CA GLU A 134 -25.85 46.61 19.23
C GLU A 134 -24.90 46.91 18.05
N GLY A 135 -24.95 46.04 17.04
CA GLY A 135 -24.35 46.27 15.72
C GLY A 135 -24.93 45.25 14.73
N ASN A 136 -25.73 45.75 13.78
CA ASN A 136 -26.47 44.96 12.78
C ASN A 136 -25.60 43.90 12.05
N PRO A 137 -26.03 42.64 11.96
CA PRO A 137 -25.30 41.60 11.23
C PRO A 137 -25.52 41.71 9.73
N ILE A 138 -24.42 41.65 8.98
CA ILE A 138 -24.40 41.37 7.54
C ILE A 138 -24.86 39.91 7.36
N GLU A 139 -25.93 39.71 6.57
CA GLU A 139 -26.40 38.38 6.19
C GLU A 139 -25.31 37.62 5.41
N LEU A 140 -24.66 36.65 6.07
CA LEU A 140 -23.83 35.65 5.41
C LEU A 140 -24.60 34.32 5.39
N PHE A 141 -25.28 34.11 4.27
CA PHE A 141 -25.64 32.84 3.64
C PHE A 141 -25.39 31.55 4.44
N THR A 142 -26.51 30.89 4.76
CA THR A 142 -26.71 29.43 4.78
C THR A 142 -25.78 28.55 5.62
N THR A 143 -26.39 27.92 6.62
CA THR A 143 -25.99 26.66 7.30
C THR A 143 -25.05 25.77 6.48
N PRO A 144 -23.93 25.29 7.05
CA PRO A 144 -23.11 24.30 6.39
C PRO A 144 -23.91 23.01 6.24
N LYS A 145 -24.21 22.64 4.99
CA LYS A 145 -24.51 21.25 4.63
C LYS A 145 -23.45 20.38 5.29
N LYS A 146 -23.88 19.41 6.10
CA LYS A 146 -23.05 18.36 6.68
C LYS A 146 -22.18 17.78 5.57
N MET A 147 -20.90 18.19 5.52
CA MET A 147 -19.98 17.67 4.52
C MET A 147 -19.94 16.15 4.72
N ALA A 148 -20.16 15.40 3.64
CA ALA A 148 -19.94 13.97 3.65
C ALA A 148 -18.53 13.73 4.20
N SER A 149 -18.41 12.82 5.16
CA SER A 149 -17.12 12.38 5.69
C SER A 149 -16.20 12.07 4.50
N PRO A 150 -14.95 12.55 4.48
CA PRO A 150 -14.03 12.22 3.40
C PRO A 150 -13.94 10.70 3.30
N THR A 151 -14.20 10.15 2.12
CA THR A 151 -13.99 8.73 1.83
C THR A 151 -12.54 8.42 2.17
N ARG A 152 -12.31 7.71 3.28
CA ARG A 152 -10.97 7.26 3.64
C ARG A 152 -10.43 6.43 2.49
N VAL A 153 -9.31 6.87 1.92
CA VAL A 153 -8.57 6.11 0.90
C VAL A 153 -8.25 4.74 1.50
N ARG A 154 -8.71 3.67 0.84
CA ARG A 154 -8.36 2.31 1.23
C ARG A 154 -6.97 2.00 0.73
N LEU A 155 -5.97 2.14 1.62
CA LEU A 155 -4.59 1.78 1.31
C LEU A 155 -4.46 0.25 1.28
N GLU A 156 -3.96 -0.27 0.16
CA GLU A 156 -3.49 -1.64 0.01
C GLU A 156 -1.96 -1.67 0.01
N VAL A 157 -1.37 -2.65 0.70
CA VAL A 157 0.09 -2.83 0.74
C VAL A 157 0.44 -4.27 0.35
N PRO A 158 1.24 -4.49 -0.72
CA PRO A 158 1.78 -5.80 -1.01
C PRO A 158 2.89 -6.16 -0.01
N ILE A 159 2.78 -7.34 0.57
CA ILE A 159 3.74 -7.90 1.54
C ILE A 159 4.30 -9.22 1.02
N PHE A 160 5.58 -9.48 1.31
CA PHE A 160 6.31 -10.63 0.79
C PHE A 160 6.71 -11.55 1.95
N GLY A 161 5.80 -12.47 2.28
CA GLY A 161 5.85 -13.27 3.50
C GLY A 161 5.17 -12.60 4.71
N PRO A 162 5.07 -13.31 5.84
CA PRO A 162 4.19 -12.93 6.96
C PRO A 162 4.72 -11.79 7.83
N THR A 163 6.02 -11.49 7.81
CA THR A 163 6.69 -10.68 8.83
C THR A 163 6.38 -9.19 8.79
N THR A 164 5.88 -8.68 7.66
CA THR A 164 5.66 -7.24 7.44
C THR A 164 4.20 -6.83 7.57
N GLY A 165 3.28 -7.79 7.67
CA GLY A 165 1.83 -7.53 7.68
C GLY A 165 1.36 -6.71 8.87
N ALA A 166 1.75 -7.09 10.10
CA ALA A 166 1.40 -6.35 11.31
C ALA A 166 1.92 -4.90 11.29
N LEU A 167 3.14 -4.68 10.79
CA LEU A 167 3.69 -3.34 10.64
C LEU A 167 2.89 -2.52 9.62
N ALA A 168 2.62 -3.07 8.43
CA ALA A 168 1.82 -2.39 7.40
C ALA A 168 0.44 -2.01 7.94
N PHE A 169 -0.23 -2.93 8.65
CA PHE A 169 -1.51 -2.66 9.29
C PHE A 169 -1.42 -1.55 10.35
N SER A 170 -0.41 -1.58 11.23
CA SER A 170 -0.19 -0.54 12.25
C SER A 170 0.05 0.86 11.67
N LEU A 171 0.50 0.93 10.42
CA LEU A 171 0.74 2.17 9.67
C LEU A 171 -0.49 2.62 8.86
N GLY A 172 -1.62 1.92 8.97
CA GLY A 172 -2.88 2.31 8.36
C GLY A 172 -3.24 1.57 7.06
N ALA A 173 -2.52 0.51 6.70
CA ALA A 173 -2.96 -0.36 5.60
C ALA A 173 -4.34 -0.95 5.93
N SER A 174 -5.30 -0.73 5.03
CA SER A 174 -6.66 -1.30 5.18
C SER A 174 -6.80 -2.67 4.52
N ARG A 175 -5.89 -2.99 3.59
CA ARG A 175 -5.81 -4.27 2.88
C ARG A 175 -4.35 -4.67 2.70
N LEU A 176 -4.07 -5.96 2.74
CA LEU A 176 -2.76 -6.53 2.48
C LEU A 176 -2.85 -7.51 1.30
N GLU A 177 -1.94 -7.38 0.34
CA GLU A 177 -1.75 -8.40 -0.70
C GLU A 177 -0.59 -9.32 -0.29
N LEU A 178 -0.88 -10.56 0.08
CA LEU A 178 0.12 -11.54 0.49
C LEU A 178 0.74 -12.22 -0.73
N ASN A 179 2.06 -12.06 -0.85
CA ASN A 179 2.94 -12.72 -1.79
C ASN A 179 3.90 -13.67 -1.07
N ARG A 180 4.46 -14.65 -1.79
CA ARG A 180 5.47 -15.57 -1.26
C ARG A 180 6.71 -14.83 -0.76
N ALA A 181 7.27 -15.25 0.37
CA ALA A 181 8.54 -14.74 0.86
C ALA A 181 9.65 -14.93 -0.19
N GLY A 182 10.45 -13.88 -0.41
CA GLY A 182 11.55 -13.90 -1.38
C GLY A 182 11.14 -13.72 -2.85
N SER A 183 9.84 -13.60 -3.17
CA SER A 183 9.35 -13.46 -4.55
C SER A 183 9.34 -12.02 -5.09
N TYR A 184 9.82 -11.03 -4.32
CA TYR A 184 9.80 -9.62 -4.72
C TYR A 184 10.48 -9.37 -6.07
N ALA A 185 11.66 -9.96 -6.29
CA ALA A 185 12.41 -9.80 -7.54
C ALA A 185 11.70 -10.41 -8.75
N GLN A 186 10.72 -11.30 -8.51
CA GLN A 186 9.89 -11.94 -9.53
C GLN A 186 8.55 -11.21 -9.73
N GLY A 187 8.31 -10.11 -9.00
CA GLY A 187 7.05 -9.38 -9.01
C GLY A 187 5.93 -10.03 -8.19
N GLY A 188 6.27 -10.91 -7.24
CA GLY A 188 5.30 -11.60 -6.38
C GLY A 188 4.80 -12.91 -6.98
N THR A 189 4.86 -14.00 -6.20
CA THR A 189 4.33 -15.32 -6.58
C THR A 189 3.41 -15.88 -5.49
N THR A 190 2.64 -16.92 -5.82
CA THR A 190 1.67 -17.53 -4.89
C THR A 190 2.32 -17.92 -3.56
N PRO A 191 1.89 -17.37 -2.41
CA PRO A 191 2.40 -17.77 -1.11
C PRO A 191 2.00 -19.22 -0.78
N THR A 192 2.48 -19.72 0.35
CA THR A 192 2.11 -21.03 0.89
C THR A 192 1.04 -20.87 1.99
N LEU A 193 0.26 -21.91 2.25
CA LEU A 193 -0.68 -21.92 3.38
C LEU A 193 -0.03 -21.60 4.73
N PRO A 194 1.16 -22.16 5.07
CA PRO A 194 1.88 -21.77 6.29
C PRO A 194 2.20 -20.27 6.39
N GLU A 195 2.52 -19.61 5.26
CA GLU A 195 2.75 -18.16 5.27
C GLU A 195 1.47 -17.37 5.55
N LEU A 196 0.33 -17.79 5.01
CA LEU A 196 -0.97 -17.19 5.33
C LEU A 196 -1.33 -17.40 6.80
N THR A 197 -1.17 -18.62 7.33
CA THR A 197 -1.40 -18.92 8.74
C THR A 197 -0.52 -18.05 9.65
N ALA A 198 0.78 -17.95 9.33
CA ALA A 198 1.71 -17.13 10.09
C ALA A 198 1.37 -15.64 10.03
N LEU A 199 0.92 -15.13 8.87
CA LEU A 199 0.43 -13.77 8.74
C LEU A 199 -0.77 -13.53 9.66
N LEU A 200 -1.78 -14.40 9.61
CA LEU A 200 -2.98 -14.25 10.43
C LEU A 200 -2.67 -14.32 11.94
N ALA A 201 -1.76 -15.21 12.35
CA ALA A 201 -1.26 -15.26 13.71
C ALA A 201 -0.48 -14.00 14.14
N SER A 202 0.15 -13.28 13.20
CA SER A 202 0.78 -11.99 13.51
C SER A 202 -0.23 -10.84 13.66
N LEU A 203 -1.48 -11.05 13.22
CA LEU A 203 -2.55 -10.04 13.23
C LEU A 203 -3.55 -10.25 14.38
N THR A 204 -3.47 -11.37 15.12
CA THR A 204 -4.44 -11.75 16.16
C THR A 204 -4.46 -10.82 17.38
N ASP A 205 -3.40 -10.08 17.66
CA ASP A 205 -3.38 -9.08 18.75
C ASP A 205 -4.33 -7.90 18.47
N HIS A 206 -4.79 -7.74 17.23
CA HIS A 206 -5.79 -6.74 16.84
C HIS A 206 -7.21 -7.28 17.06
N HIS A 207 -7.61 -7.34 18.33
CA HIS A 207 -8.72 -8.12 18.87
C HIS A 207 -10.09 -8.08 18.18
N HIS A 208 -10.41 -7.18 17.24
CA HIS A 208 -11.67 -7.24 16.47
C HIS A 208 -11.58 -6.67 15.04
N HIS A 209 -10.37 -6.32 14.56
CA HIS A 209 -10.19 -5.67 13.27
C HIS A 209 -8.82 -6.01 12.69
N ARG A 210 -8.78 -6.95 11.75
CA ARG A 210 -7.60 -7.21 10.91
C ARG A 210 -7.83 -6.58 9.53
N PRO A 211 -6.77 -6.28 8.76
CA PRO A 211 -6.94 -5.84 7.39
C PRO A 211 -7.57 -6.95 6.55
N THR A 212 -8.22 -6.55 5.46
CA THR A 212 -8.62 -7.48 4.40
C THR A 212 -7.37 -8.13 3.81
N ILE A 213 -7.41 -9.43 3.53
CA ILE A 213 -6.28 -10.18 2.98
C ILE A 213 -6.61 -10.63 1.56
N HIS A 214 -5.79 -10.19 0.62
CA HIS A 214 -5.82 -10.61 -0.77
C HIS A 214 -4.60 -11.49 -1.03
N VAL A 215 -4.81 -12.67 -1.60
CA VAL A 215 -3.74 -13.65 -1.83
C VAL A 215 -3.33 -13.60 -3.30
N MET A 216 -2.03 -13.38 -3.56
CA MET A 216 -1.49 -13.49 -4.91
C MET A 216 -1.64 -14.92 -5.42
N ILE A 217 -2.17 -15.08 -6.64
CA ILE A 217 -2.24 -16.33 -7.38
C ILE A 217 -1.44 -16.13 -8.66
N ARG A 218 -0.16 -16.51 -8.61
CA ARG A 218 0.79 -16.41 -9.71
C ARG A 218 1.85 -17.52 -9.59
N PRO A 219 1.87 -18.50 -10.51
CA PRO A 219 2.63 -19.74 -10.33
C PRO A 219 4.14 -19.55 -10.50
N ARG A 220 4.56 -18.51 -11.24
CA ARG A 220 5.96 -18.17 -11.49
C ARG A 220 6.14 -16.67 -11.73
N GLY A 221 7.39 -16.21 -11.69
CA GLY A 221 7.78 -14.89 -12.19
C GLY A 221 7.78 -14.80 -13.72
N ALA A 222 8.20 -13.65 -14.22
CA ALA A 222 8.40 -13.41 -15.64
C ALA A 222 9.36 -14.45 -16.25
N PRO A 223 9.05 -15.01 -17.42
CA PRO A 223 9.95 -15.94 -18.09
C PRO A 223 11.16 -15.21 -18.67
N ASP A 224 12.25 -15.94 -18.93
CA ASP A 224 13.44 -15.39 -19.59
C ASP A 224 13.14 -14.98 -21.04
N THR A 225 12.20 -15.67 -21.68
CA THR A 225 11.77 -15.44 -23.07
C THR A 225 10.25 -15.43 -23.17
N GLY A 226 9.71 -14.50 -23.96
CA GLY A 226 8.27 -14.34 -24.18
C GLY A 226 7.59 -13.36 -23.23
N PRO A 227 6.29 -13.11 -23.42
CA PRO A 227 5.52 -12.21 -22.56
C PRO A 227 5.29 -12.81 -21.17
N ASP A 228 5.25 -11.94 -20.16
CA ASP A 228 4.79 -12.31 -18.82
C ASP A 228 3.27 -12.58 -18.83
N PHE A 229 2.77 -13.28 -17.81
CA PHE A 229 1.34 -13.56 -17.60
C PHE A 229 0.62 -14.41 -18.67
N VAL A 230 1.32 -14.86 -19.71
CA VAL A 230 0.81 -15.91 -20.61
C VAL A 230 1.13 -17.27 -20.00
N TYR A 231 0.09 -18.02 -19.62
CA TYR A 231 0.22 -19.27 -18.89
C TYR A 231 -0.14 -20.47 -19.75
N SER A 232 0.59 -21.56 -19.52
CA SER A 232 0.23 -22.87 -20.06
C SER A 232 -1.01 -23.45 -19.36
N PRO A 233 -1.70 -24.42 -19.97
CA PRO A 233 -2.84 -25.08 -19.34
C PRO A 233 -2.53 -25.70 -17.96
N SER A 234 -1.31 -26.23 -17.77
CA SER A 234 -0.87 -26.76 -16.47
C SER A 234 -0.70 -25.67 -15.42
N GLU A 235 -0.12 -24.52 -15.80
CA GLU A 235 0.03 -23.39 -14.89
C GLU A 235 -1.32 -22.81 -14.48
N MET A 236 -2.28 -22.75 -15.41
CA MET A 236 -3.65 -22.36 -15.12
C MET A 236 -4.34 -23.34 -14.15
N ALA A 237 -4.11 -24.65 -14.32
CA ALA A 237 -4.60 -25.65 -13.38
C ALA A 237 -3.97 -25.50 -11.99
N ASP A 238 -2.67 -25.21 -11.90
CA ASP A 238 -1.97 -24.96 -10.63
C ASP A 238 -2.51 -23.70 -9.92
N MET A 239 -2.86 -22.66 -10.68
CA MET A 239 -3.51 -21.45 -10.16
C MET A 239 -4.90 -21.75 -9.58
N ALA A 240 -5.74 -22.48 -10.32
CA ALA A 240 -7.06 -22.91 -9.86
C ALA A 240 -6.96 -23.79 -8.61
N ALA A 241 -6.01 -24.73 -8.58
CA ALA A 241 -5.75 -25.58 -7.42
C ALA A 241 -5.29 -24.76 -6.20
N SER A 242 -4.50 -23.71 -6.40
CA SER A 242 -4.09 -22.80 -5.34
C SER A 242 -5.28 -22.05 -4.74
N ILE A 243 -6.17 -21.50 -5.59
CA ILE A 243 -7.42 -20.86 -5.15
C ILE A 243 -8.25 -21.82 -4.29
N ALA A 244 -8.47 -23.04 -4.80
CA ALA A 244 -9.22 -24.05 -4.08
C ALA A 244 -8.58 -24.40 -2.72
N SER A 245 -7.24 -24.52 -2.68
CA SER A 245 -6.50 -24.83 -1.45
C SER A 245 -6.63 -23.72 -0.39
N PHE A 246 -6.54 -22.45 -0.80
CA PHE A 246 -6.71 -21.32 0.11
C PHE A 246 -8.16 -21.18 0.58
N ALA A 247 -9.14 -21.30 -0.32
CA ALA A 247 -10.54 -21.20 0.02
C ALA A 247 -10.99 -22.31 1.00
N THR A 248 -10.58 -23.55 0.75
CA THR A 248 -10.94 -24.70 1.60
C THR A 248 -10.16 -24.77 2.92
N SER A 249 -9.11 -23.95 3.09
CA SER A 249 -8.33 -23.89 4.34
C SER A 249 -9.10 -23.32 5.54
N GLY A 250 -10.17 -22.55 5.28
CA GLY A 250 -10.90 -21.82 6.33
C GLY A 250 -10.17 -20.60 6.91
N LEU A 251 -9.03 -20.22 6.34
CA LEU A 251 -8.23 -19.07 6.79
C LEU A 251 -8.72 -17.72 6.23
N LEU A 252 -9.36 -17.75 5.05
CA LEU A 252 -9.91 -16.57 4.39
C LEU A 252 -11.41 -16.42 4.69
N ASP A 253 -11.87 -15.18 4.74
CA ASP A 253 -13.25 -14.81 5.03
C ASP A 253 -13.76 -13.79 4.00
N ALA A 254 -14.57 -14.26 3.05
CA ALA A 254 -15.16 -13.43 2.01
C ALA A 254 -16.01 -12.28 2.57
N SER A 255 -16.64 -12.45 3.75
CA SER A 255 -17.44 -11.39 4.39
C SER A 255 -16.59 -10.22 4.89
N LYS A 256 -15.29 -10.45 5.12
CA LYS A 256 -14.30 -9.41 5.43
C LYS A 256 -13.65 -8.81 4.18
N GLY A 257 -14.09 -9.25 3.00
CA GLY A 257 -13.57 -8.84 1.70
C GLY A 257 -12.28 -9.54 1.29
N ASP A 258 -11.88 -10.62 1.98
CA ASP A 258 -10.71 -11.39 1.57
C ASP A 258 -10.92 -11.97 0.17
N GLY A 259 -9.82 -12.22 -0.54
CA GLY A 259 -9.91 -12.57 -1.95
C GLY A 259 -8.59 -12.93 -2.59
N PHE A 260 -8.59 -12.93 -3.91
CA PHE A 260 -7.48 -13.39 -4.74
C PHE A 260 -7.06 -12.32 -5.74
N VAL A 261 -5.78 -12.33 -6.08
CA VAL A 261 -5.16 -11.39 -7.02
C VAL A 261 -4.46 -12.19 -8.10
N PHE A 262 -4.84 -12.01 -9.36
CA PHE A 262 -4.25 -12.71 -10.50
C PHE A 262 -4.49 -11.96 -11.80
N GLY A 263 -3.94 -12.46 -12.90
CA GLY A 263 -4.28 -12.00 -14.23
C GLY A 263 -3.60 -12.87 -15.28
N ALA A 264 -4.39 -13.43 -16.19
CA ALA A 264 -3.89 -14.22 -17.32
C ALA A 264 -4.03 -13.44 -18.62
N LEU A 265 -3.00 -13.52 -19.47
CA LEU A 265 -2.99 -12.93 -20.81
C LEU A 265 -2.91 -14.04 -21.86
N ALA A 266 -3.42 -13.73 -23.05
CA ALA A 266 -3.28 -14.57 -24.23
C ALA A 266 -2.49 -13.83 -25.31
N LEU A 267 -1.71 -14.57 -26.09
CA LEU A 267 -1.08 -14.04 -27.30
C LEU A 267 -2.15 -13.73 -28.35
N THR A 268 -1.99 -12.60 -29.02
CA THR A 268 -2.71 -12.25 -30.25
C THR A 268 -1.99 -12.83 -31.47
N GLU A 269 -2.68 -12.97 -32.60
CA GLU A 269 -2.08 -13.44 -33.85
C GLU A 269 -0.91 -12.55 -34.32
N ASP A 270 -0.99 -11.26 -34.01
CA ASP A 270 0.02 -10.25 -34.36
C ASP A 270 1.21 -10.20 -33.38
N GLY A 271 1.26 -11.11 -32.40
CA GLY A 271 2.35 -11.20 -31.42
C GLY A 271 2.26 -10.24 -30.24
N GLY A 272 1.21 -9.42 -30.15
CA GLY A 272 0.84 -8.67 -28.94
C GLY A 272 0.11 -9.54 -27.91
N VAL A 273 -0.36 -8.92 -26.83
CA VAL A 273 -1.12 -9.59 -25.76
C VAL A 273 -2.53 -9.02 -25.63
N ARG A 274 -3.46 -9.86 -25.18
CA ARG A 274 -4.83 -9.50 -24.80
C ARG A 274 -5.22 -10.21 -23.51
N LEU A 275 -6.34 -9.84 -22.90
CA LEU A 275 -6.83 -10.55 -21.72
C LEU A 275 -7.22 -11.97 -22.11
N ASP A 276 -6.80 -12.96 -21.31
CA ASP A 276 -7.30 -14.33 -21.47
C ASP A 276 -8.65 -14.46 -20.75
N GLY A 277 -9.74 -14.12 -21.43
CA GLY A 277 -11.08 -14.18 -20.85
C GLY A 277 -11.46 -15.59 -20.36
N ALA A 278 -11.04 -16.64 -21.06
CA ALA A 278 -11.32 -18.02 -20.66
C ALA A 278 -10.53 -18.42 -19.40
N GLY A 279 -9.23 -18.09 -19.37
CA GLY A 279 -8.37 -18.36 -18.23
C GLY A 279 -8.77 -17.57 -16.98
N ASN A 280 -9.02 -16.27 -17.11
CA ASN A 280 -9.47 -15.45 -15.98
C ASN A 280 -10.87 -15.85 -15.52
N GLY A 281 -11.80 -16.13 -16.44
CA GLY A 281 -13.15 -16.62 -16.10
C GLY A 281 -13.11 -17.91 -15.28
N MET A 282 -12.28 -18.87 -15.67
CA MET A 282 -12.07 -20.11 -14.90
C MET A 282 -11.60 -19.84 -13.47
N LEU A 283 -10.68 -18.89 -13.27
CA LEU A 283 -10.16 -18.56 -11.93
C LEU A 283 -11.18 -17.79 -11.08
N VAL A 284 -11.96 -16.89 -11.70
CA VAL A 284 -13.08 -16.19 -11.05
C VAL A 284 -14.15 -17.18 -10.62
N ASP A 285 -14.52 -18.13 -11.48
CA ASP A 285 -15.48 -19.17 -11.16
C ASP A 285 -14.98 -20.04 -10.01
N ALA A 286 -13.70 -20.43 -10.01
CA ALA A 286 -13.10 -21.18 -8.90
C ALA A 286 -13.19 -20.42 -7.56
N ALA A 287 -12.90 -19.11 -7.55
CA ALA A 287 -13.01 -18.28 -6.35
C ALA A 287 -14.46 -18.08 -5.89
N ARG A 288 -15.39 -17.94 -6.85
CA ARG A 288 -16.82 -17.78 -6.59
C ARG A 288 -17.43 -19.06 -6.02
N GLU A 289 -17.17 -20.21 -6.64
CA GLU A 289 -17.69 -21.51 -6.22
C GLU A 289 -17.15 -21.93 -4.85
N ALA A 290 -15.88 -21.61 -4.54
CA ALA A 290 -15.26 -22.04 -3.30
C ALA A 290 -15.69 -21.23 -2.05
N GLY A 291 -16.34 -20.08 -2.23
CA GLY A 291 -16.80 -19.27 -1.08
C GLY A 291 -17.23 -17.84 -1.39
N GLY A 292 -17.43 -17.48 -2.67
CA GLY A 292 -17.82 -16.12 -3.06
C GLY A 292 -16.70 -15.09 -2.85
N PHE A 293 -15.44 -15.48 -3.00
CA PHE A 293 -14.30 -14.59 -2.83
C PHE A 293 -14.19 -13.58 -3.97
N GLY A 294 -13.81 -12.35 -3.65
CA GLY A 294 -13.54 -11.32 -4.65
C GLY A 294 -12.22 -11.58 -5.37
N CYS A 295 -12.12 -11.12 -6.62
CA CYS A 295 -10.91 -11.20 -7.44
C CYS A 295 -10.46 -9.81 -7.89
N VAL A 296 -9.15 -9.60 -7.99
CA VAL A 296 -8.54 -8.36 -8.49
C VAL A 296 -7.59 -8.71 -9.62
N LEU A 297 -7.74 -8.02 -10.75
CA LEU A 297 -6.79 -8.09 -11.85
C LEU A 297 -5.51 -7.34 -11.45
N HIS A 298 -4.39 -8.05 -11.41
CA HIS A 298 -3.10 -7.45 -11.05
C HIS A 298 -2.45 -6.70 -12.23
N ARG A 299 -1.15 -6.43 -12.11
CA ARG A 299 -0.36 -5.67 -13.09
C ARG A 299 -0.27 -6.24 -14.51
N ALA A 300 -0.78 -7.45 -14.79
CA ALA A 300 -1.04 -7.88 -16.17
C ALA A 300 -1.89 -6.87 -16.96
N ALA A 301 -2.73 -6.09 -16.27
CA ALA A 301 -3.44 -4.98 -16.88
C ALA A 301 -2.49 -3.97 -17.55
N ASP A 302 -1.32 -3.69 -16.96
CA ASP A 302 -0.34 -2.73 -17.50
C ASP A 302 0.10 -3.11 -18.93
N GLU A 303 0.25 -4.41 -19.20
CA GLU A 303 0.66 -4.95 -20.51
C GLU A 303 -0.42 -4.77 -21.57
N LEU A 304 -1.70 -4.71 -21.18
CA LEU A 304 -2.82 -4.47 -22.10
C LEU A 304 -2.85 -3.02 -22.60
N PHE A 305 -2.29 -2.09 -21.82
CA PHE A 305 -2.28 -0.66 -22.13
C PHE A 305 -0.95 -0.17 -22.70
N ALA A 306 0.06 -1.03 -22.79
CA ALA A 306 1.40 -0.64 -23.26
C ALA A 306 1.38 -0.08 -24.69
N ASP A 307 0.48 -0.57 -25.55
CA ASP A 307 0.33 -0.17 -26.96
C ASP A 307 -1.09 0.34 -27.32
N ALA A 308 -2.02 0.39 -26.37
CA ALA A 308 -3.41 0.76 -26.63
C ALA A 308 -3.61 2.28 -26.74
N LEU A 309 -4.00 2.76 -27.93
CA LEU A 309 -4.40 4.16 -28.17
C LEU A 309 -5.74 4.53 -27.50
N LEU A 310 -6.53 3.56 -27.05
CA LEU A 310 -7.86 3.77 -26.46
C LEU A 310 -8.12 2.78 -25.29
N PRO A 311 -8.03 3.21 -24.02
CA PRO A 311 -8.20 2.36 -22.84
C PRO A 311 -9.61 1.75 -22.63
N GLY A 312 -10.62 2.19 -23.39
CA GLY A 312 -12.03 1.89 -23.12
C GLY A 312 -12.44 0.42 -23.33
N GLU A 313 -11.95 -0.22 -24.40
CA GLU A 313 -12.35 -1.59 -24.76
C GLU A 313 -11.79 -2.62 -23.76
N VAL A 314 -10.56 -2.42 -23.28
CA VAL A 314 -9.94 -3.28 -22.27
C VAL A 314 -10.72 -3.22 -20.95
N MET A 315 -11.24 -2.05 -20.58
CA MET A 315 -12.00 -1.89 -19.33
C MET A 315 -13.36 -2.59 -19.37
N GLU A 316 -14.01 -2.66 -20.54
CA GLU A 316 -15.26 -3.44 -20.67
C GLU A 316 -15.00 -4.94 -20.49
N GLU A 317 -13.90 -5.47 -21.03
CA GLU A 317 -13.53 -6.88 -20.90
C GLU A 317 -13.15 -7.26 -19.45
N VAL A 318 -12.55 -6.34 -18.69
CA VAL A 318 -12.18 -6.57 -17.28
C VAL A 318 -13.41 -6.53 -16.35
N VAL A 319 -14.47 -5.81 -16.71
CA VAL A 319 -15.67 -5.63 -15.89
C VAL A 319 -16.73 -6.69 -16.17
N ALA A 320 -16.70 -7.33 -17.35
CA ALA A 320 -17.64 -8.36 -17.79
C ALA A 320 -17.44 -9.71 -17.07
#